data_AF-A0A533ZV17-F1
#
_entry.id   AF-A0A533ZV17-F1
#
_cell.length_a   1.000
_cell.length_b   1.000
_cell.length_c   1.000
_cell.angle_alpha   90.00
_cell.angle_beta   90.00
_cell.angle_gamma   90.00
#
_symmetry.space_group_name_H-M   'P 1'
#
loop_
_entity.id
_entity.type
_entity.pdbx_description
1 polymer ?
#
loop_
_entity_poly.entity_id
_entity_poly.type
_entity_poly.pdbx_seq_one_letter_code
_entity_poly.pdbx_strand_id
1 'polypeptide(L)'
;MPGADVIVEVLFKDPPKSLASPSAALRFGFVLLQSLLAIVLSYQLLFSEEKVLPQEVEQLLIVGLLLLIPVLMSLPTRVLESDWFASGLVLGDTALTTSIIYLSGNNSSELYITYFLVILIAAFSTSLKQLIGLSVILCAAYGVLLALGVKESGSLSESHLLRIPMLFIMATFYGVFAEKVRRERHSKVELIDYVAALKQAEKERESLIRQLQDALTKVKVLQGILPICARCKKIRDGKGDWHAMESYIREHSDADFTHGVCPECLNKLYPGYSE
;
A
#
# COMPACT_ATOMS: atom_id res chain seq x y z
N MET A 1 -9.65 -24.26 23.40
CA MET A 1 -8.85 -24.33 22.15
C MET A 1 -7.66 -23.40 22.31
N PRO A 2 -6.43 -23.90 22.50
CA PRO A 2 -5.29 -23.09 22.95
C PRO A 2 -4.48 -22.42 21.82
N GLY A 3 -4.98 -22.43 20.58
CA GLY A 3 -4.26 -21.91 19.41
C GLY A 3 -4.61 -20.47 19.00
N ALA A 4 -5.64 -19.86 19.59
CA ALA A 4 -6.08 -18.51 19.24
C ALA A 4 -5.23 -17.42 19.93
N ASP A 5 -4.75 -17.68 21.14
CA ASP A 5 -4.01 -16.69 21.94
C ASP A 5 -2.59 -16.44 21.41
N VAL A 6 -1.97 -17.44 20.77
CA VAL A 6 -0.59 -17.34 20.24
C VAL A 6 -0.49 -16.42 19.00
N ILE A 7 -1.57 -16.30 18.21
CA ILE A 7 -1.58 -15.44 17.00
C ILE A 7 -1.73 -13.96 17.38
N VAL A 8 -2.46 -13.67 18.47
CA VAL A 8 -2.69 -12.30 18.92
C VAL A 8 -1.43 -11.71 19.55
N GLU A 9 -0.61 -12.51 20.23
CA GLU A 9 0.58 -12.05 20.95
C GLU A 9 1.75 -11.67 20.02
N VAL A 10 1.82 -12.24 18.81
CA VAL A 10 2.82 -11.88 17.79
C VAL A 10 2.45 -10.57 17.07
N LEU A 11 1.16 -10.22 16.99
CA LEU A 11 0.68 -9.07 16.22
C LEU A 11 0.85 -7.70 16.89
N PHE A 12 1.11 -7.64 18.20
CA PHE A 12 1.12 -6.38 18.98
C PHE A 12 2.46 -6.01 19.61
N LYS A 13 3.54 -6.72 19.27
CA LYS A 13 4.85 -6.42 19.83
C LYS A 13 5.54 -5.30 19.04
N ASP A 14 5.31 -4.09 19.55
CA ASP A 14 6.09 -2.85 19.39
C ASP A 14 5.58 -1.84 18.33
N PRO A 15 4.75 -0.84 18.72
CA PRO A 15 4.63 0.39 17.94
C PRO A 15 5.92 1.22 18.08
N PRO A 16 6.55 1.69 16.97
CA PRO A 16 7.75 2.50 17.06
C PRO A 16 7.46 3.87 17.68
N LYS A 17 8.29 4.23 18.67
CA LYS A 17 8.32 5.52 19.36
C LYS A 17 8.64 6.67 18.39
N SER A 18 7.65 7.51 18.11
CA SER A 18 7.68 9.00 18.06
C SER A 18 6.52 9.51 17.19
N LEU A 19 5.50 10.09 17.83
CA LEU A 19 4.31 10.64 17.17
C LEU A 19 4.61 12.00 16.52
N ALA A 20 5.36 12.01 15.43
CA ALA A 20 5.10 12.97 14.36
C ALA A 20 4.14 12.29 13.39
N SER A 21 2.98 12.91 13.09
CA SER A 21 2.06 12.34 12.10
C SER A 21 2.83 12.06 10.79
N PRO A 22 2.65 10.89 10.14
CA PRO A 22 3.39 10.50 8.94
C PRO A 22 3.40 11.62 7.87
N SER A 23 2.26 12.29 7.73
CA SER A 23 2.05 13.42 6.84
C SER A 23 2.91 14.64 7.19
N ALA A 24 3.05 15.03 8.47
CA ALA A 24 3.90 16.15 8.87
C ALA A 24 5.38 15.91 8.55
N ALA A 25 5.84 14.67 8.74
CA ALA A 25 7.23 14.29 8.46
C ALA A 25 7.52 14.17 6.96
N LEU A 26 6.50 13.91 6.14
CA LEU A 26 6.57 13.94 4.68
C LEU A 26 6.62 15.39 4.15
N ARG A 27 5.73 16.26 4.66
CA ARG A 27 5.71 17.70 4.35
C ARG A 27 7.05 18.37 4.65
N PHE A 28 7.59 18.10 5.83
CA PHE A 28 8.89 18.64 6.25
C PHE A 28 10.00 18.22 5.28
N GLY A 29 9.96 16.98 4.80
CA GLY A 29 10.90 16.47 3.79
C GLY A 29 10.86 17.28 2.50
N PHE A 30 9.67 17.50 1.93
CA PHE A 30 9.50 18.28 0.71
C PHE A 30 9.93 19.75 0.89
N VAL A 31 9.58 20.38 2.02
CA VAL A 31 9.92 21.78 2.30
C VAL A 31 11.43 21.97 2.43
N LEU A 32 12.10 21.03 3.12
CA LEU A 32 13.54 21.05 3.27
C LEU A 32 14.24 20.88 1.91
N LEU A 33 13.73 20.00 1.05
CA LEU A 33 14.23 19.86 -0.32
C LEU A 33 14.13 21.17 -1.11
N GLN A 34 12.92 21.74 -1.16
CA GLN A 34 12.66 22.98 -1.89
C GLN A 34 13.51 24.12 -1.37
N SER A 35 13.70 24.21 -0.05
CA SER A 35 14.52 25.25 0.58
C SER A 35 15.97 25.16 0.13
N LEU A 36 16.51 23.94 0.00
CA LEU A 36 17.90 23.74 -0.38
C LEU A 36 18.12 24.05 -1.87
N LEU A 37 17.22 23.62 -2.74
CA LEU A 37 17.21 24.01 -4.15
C LEU A 37 17.10 25.52 -4.33
N ALA A 38 16.19 26.16 -3.58
CA ALA A 38 16.00 27.61 -3.63
C ALA A 38 17.26 28.38 -3.22
N ILE A 39 17.93 27.96 -2.12
CA ILE A 39 19.18 28.59 -1.66
C ILE A 39 20.25 28.51 -2.76
N VAL A 40 20.37 27.37 -3.43
CA VAL A 40 21.45 27.14 -4.38
C VAL A 40 21.22 27.88 -5.68
N LEU A 41 20.01 27.80 -6.22
CA LEU A 41 19.66 28.51 -7.45
C LEU A 41 19.72 30.02 -7.23
N SER A 42 19.31 30.49 -6.05
CA SER A 42 19.43 31.91 -5.68
C SER A 42 20.90 32.34 -5.59
N TYR A 43 21.76 31.54 -4.95
CA TYR A 43 23.20 31.81 -4.89
C TYR A 43 23.81 31.86 -6.30
N GLN A 44 23.43 30.92 -7.17
CA GLN A 44 23.95 30.86 -8.54
C GLN A 44 23.53 32.08 -9.38
N LEU A 45 22.28 32.53 -9.27
CA LEU A 45 21.81 33.77 -9.90
C LEU A 45 22.59 34.99 -9.39
N LEU A 46 22.81 35.07 -8.08
CA LEU A 46 23.37 36.25 -7.41
C LEU A 46 24.88 36.42 -7.62
N PHE A 47 25.60 35.30 -7.80
CA PHE A 47 27.05 35.27 -8.00
C PHE A 47 27.47 34.89 -9.43
N SER A 48 26.57 34.96 -10.42
CA SER A 48 26.93 34.77 -11.83
C SER A 48 27.80 35.92 -12.33
N GLU A 49 29.00 35.62 -12.83
CA GLU A 49 29.97 36.62 -13.34
C GLU A 49 29.47 37.33 -14.60
N GLU A 50 28.73 36.63 -15.46
CA GLU A 50 28.11 37.20 -16.66
C GLU A 50 26.61 37.42 -16.44
N LYS A 51 26.23 38.67 -16.15
CA LYS A 51 24.81 39.05 -15.99
C LYS A 51 24.13 39.19 -17.35
N VAL A 52 23.63 38.07 -17.88
CA VAL A 52 22.81 38.03 -19.09
C VAL A 52 21.38 38.55 -18.84
N LEU A 53 20.89 38.44 -17.60
CA LEU A 53 19.54 38.86 -17.21
C LEU A 53 19.52 40.29 -16.64
N PRO A 54 18.43 41.05 -16.88
CA PRO A 54 18.15 42.28 -16.14
C PRO A 54 17.99 41.99 -14.64
N GLN A 55 18.47 42.90 -13.79
CA GLN A 55 18.41 42.77 -12.33
C GLN A 55 16.98 42.54 -11.79
N GLU A 56 15.97 43.08 -12.47
CA GLU A 56 14.55 42.87 -12.12
C GLU A 56 14.12 41.41 -12.31
N VAL A 57 14.58 40.75 -13.38
CA VAL A 57 14.22 39.35 -13.67
C VAL A 57 14.93 38.41 -12.71
N GLU A 58 16.19 38.71 -12.36
CA GLU A 58 16.96 37.96 -11.36
C GLU A 58 16.26 37.96 -9.99
N GLN A 59 15.84 39.14 -9.53
CA GLN A 59 15.09 39.28 -8.27
C GLN A 59 13.74 38.56 -8.32
N LEU A 60 13.02 38.62 -9.46
CA LEU A 60 11.76 37.93 -9.64
C LEU A 60 11.92 36.40 -9.55
N LEU A 61 12.99 35.84 -10.14
CA LEU A 61 13.28 34.40 -10.08
C LEU A 61 13.59 33.95 -8.65
N ILE A 62 14.40 34.71 -7.91
CA ILE A 62 14.73 34.42 -6.50
C ILE A 62 13.46 34.47 -5.63
N VAL A 63 12.62 35.50 -5.81
CA VAL A 63 11.35 35.60 -5.10
C VAL A 63 10.43 34.43 -5.46
N GLY A 64 10.37 34.03 -6.74
CA GLY A 64 9.61 32.86 -7.20
C GLY A 64 10.07 31.56 -6.52
N LEU A 65 11.38 31.32 -6.44
CA LEU A 65 11.98 30.18 -5.73
C LEU A 65 11.60 30.16 -4.25
N LEU A 66 11.65 31.32 -3.59
CA LEU A 66 11.27 31.45 -2.18
C LEU A 66 9.77 31.28 -1.96
N LEU A 67 8.92 31.70 -2.91
CA LEU A 67 7.47 31.53 -2.85
C LEU A 67 7.01 30.07 -3.04
N LEU A 68 7.81 29.21 -3.67
CA LEU A 68 7.49 27.77 -3.76
C LEU A 68 7.46 27.10 -2.38
N ILE A 69 8.20 27.62 -1.40
CA ILE A 69 8.26 27.10 -0.03
C ILE A 69 6.91 27.25 0.71
N PRO A 70 6.31 28.46 0.86
CA PRO A 70 5.01 28.62 1.48
C PRO A 70 3.87 28.00 0.66
N VAL A 71 4.00 27.90 -0.67
CA VAL A 71 3.03 27.19 -1.51
C VAL A 71 2.98 25.70 -1.13
N LEU A 72 4.14 25.07 -0.98
CA LEU A 72 4.25 23.68 -0.57
C LEU A 72 3.74 23.45 0.87
N MET A 73 3.99 24.43 1.76
CA MET A 73 3.49 24.41 3.14
C MET A 73 1.96 24.57 3.23
N SER A 74 1.37 25.32 2.30
CA SER A 74 -0.08 25.58 2.23
C SER A 74 -0.87 24.44 1.56
N LEU A 75 -0.19 23.51 0.87
CA LEU A 75 -0.84 22.48 0.09
C LEU A 75 -1.51 21.39 0.98
N PRO A 76 -2.70 20.87 0.62
CA PRO A 76 -3.39 19.85 1.41
C PRO A 76 -2.59 18.54 1.52
N THR A 77 -2.62 17.87 2.68
CA THR A 77 -1.90 16.60 2.91
C THR A 77 -2.28 15.53 1.87
N ARG A 78 -3.54 15.53 1.45
CA ARG A 78 -4.07 14.61 0.42
C ARG A 78 -3.33 14.69 -0.91
N VAL A 79 -2.86 15.88 -1.28
CA VAL A 79 -2.12 16.08 -2.54
C VAL A 79 -0.67 15.63 -2.36
N LEU A 80 -0.06 15.92 -1.21
CA LEU A 80 1.34 15.55 -0.92
C LEU A 80 1.56 14.04 -0.78
N GLU A 81 0.54 13.32 -0.31
CA GLU A 81 0.56 11.85 -0.20
C GLU A 81 0.27 11.15 -1.55
N SER A 82 -0.02 11.90 -2.61
CA SER A 82 -0.27 11.32 -3.94
C SER A 82 1.03 10.85 -4.59
N ASP A 83 1.00 9.66 -5.18
CA ASP A 83 2.13 9.08 -5.90
C ASP A 83 2.59 9.91 -7.10
N TRP A 84 1.67 10.66 -7.73
CA TRP A 84 2.00 11.53 -8.87
C TRP A 84 2.68 12.83 -8.44
N PHE A 85 2.37 13.33 -7.24
CA PHE A 85 2.88 14.61 -6.76
C PHE A 85 4.41 14.59 -6.59
N ALA A 86 4.96 13.53 -6.00
CA ALA A 86 6.40 13.40 -5.82
C ALA A 86 7.14 13.38 -7.16
N SER A 87 6.65 12.62 -8.15
CA SER A 87 7.24 12.58 -9.50
C SER A 87 7.09 13.91 -10.24
N GLY A 88 5.93 14.58 -10.11
CA GLY A 88 5.69 15.89 -10.69
C GLY A 88 6.59 16.97 -10.11
N LEU A 89 6.85 16.95 -8.81
CA LEU A 89 7.75 17.87 -8.12
C LEU A 89 9.19 17.72 -8.64
N VAL A 90 9.69 16.48 -8.73
CA VAL A 90 11.05 16.22 -9.26
C VAL A 90 11.20 16.68 -10.71
N LEU A 91 10.19 16.45 -11.55
CA LEU A 91 10.19 16.94 -12.93
C LEU A 91 10.15 18.47 -12.99
N GLY A 92 9.34 19.10 -12.14
CA GLY A 92 9.26 20.55 -12.01
C GLY A 92 10.58 21.17 -11.57
N ASP A 93 11.22 20.61 -10.54
CA ASP A 93 12.53 21.04 -10.05
C ASP A 93 13.61 20.85 -11.12
N THR A 94 13.56 19.75 -11.87
CA THR A 94 14.49 19.50 -12.99
C THR A 94 14.31 20.55 -14.10
N ALA A 95 13.08 20.89 -14.46
CA ALA A 95 12.81 21.92 -15.46
C ALA A 95 13.19 23.32 -14.97
N LEU A 96 12.92 23.64 -13.70
CA LEU A 96 13.23 24.92 -13.07
C LEU A 96 14.75 25.13 -12.95
N THR A 97 15.47 24.13 -12.45
CA THR A 97 16.94 24.13 -12.39
C THR A 97 17.54 24.30 -13.78
N THR A 98 17.10 23.51 -14.77
CA THR A 98 17.57 23.63 -16.16
C THR A 98 17.33 25.03 -16.75
N SER A 99 16.16 25.62 -16.50
CA SER A 99 15.80 26.94 -17.01
C SER A 99 16.62 28.06 -16.37
N ILE A 100 16.79 28.05 -15.04
CA ILE A 100 17.57 29.06 -14.33
C ILE A 100 19.04 28.99 -14.74
N ILE A 101 19.58 27.78 -14.89
CA ILE A 101 20.97 27.58 -15.32
C ILE A 101 21.17 28.10 -16.75
N TYR A 102 20.26 27.80 -17.67
CA TYR A 102 20.33 28.29 -19.05
C TYR A 102 20.29 29.82 -19.13
N LEU A 103 19.41 30.44 -18.35
CA LEU A 103 19.27 31.89 -18.31
C LEU A 103 20.41 32.60 -17.56
N SER A 104 21.12 31.90 -16.68
CA SER A 104 22.26 32.43 -15.92
C SER A 104 23.48 32.75 -16.80
N GLY A 105 23.53 32.31 -18.06
CA GLY A 105 24.58 32.65 -19.02
C GLY A 105 25.97 32.07 -18.72
N ASN A 106 26.17 31.47 -17.54
CA ASN A 106 27.44 30.90 -17.13
C ASN A 106 27.73 29.64 -17.94
N ASN A 107 28.50 29.78 -19.01
CA ASN A 107 28.84 28.73 -19.97
C ASN A 107 29.88 27.72 -19.41
N SER A 108 30.07 27.66 -18.10
CA SER A 108 30.91 26.66 -17.45
C SER A 108 30.17 25.31 -17.44
N SER A 109 30.28 24.61 -18.57
CA SER A 109 29.72 23.29 -18.89
C SER A 109 29.91 22.20 -17.82
N GLU A 110 30.89 22.36 -16.92
CA GLU A 110 31.18 21.41 -15.85
C GLU A 110 30.09 21.35 -14.76
N LEU A 111 29.42 22.49 -14.49
CA LEU A 111 28.32 22.57 -13.54
C LEU A 111 27.05 21.86 -14.04
N TYR A 112 26.73 22.07 -15.32
CA TYR A 112 25.58 21.47 -15.98
C TYR A 112 25.60 19.94 -15.86
N ILE A 113 26.76 19.34 -16.14
CA ILE A 113 26.92 17.89 -16.18
C ILE A 113 26.81 17.29 -14.77
N THR A 114 27.37 17.94 -13.75
CA THR A 114 27.32 17.40 -12.37
C THR A 114 25.93 17.46 -11.77
N TYR A 115 25.19 18.56 -11.94
CA TYR A 115 23.82 18.67 -11.44
C TYR A 115 22.87 17.70 -12.15
N PHE A 116 22.95 17.62 -13.49
CA PHE A 116 22.15 16.67 -14.25
C PHE A 116 22.43 15.24 -13.82
N LEU A 117 23.71 14.88 -13.58
CA LEU A 117 24.08 13.53 -13.19
C LEU A 117 23.66 13.18 -11.77
N VAL A 118 23.64 14.15 -10.82
CA VAL A 118 23.04 13.94 -9.49
C VAL A 118 21.53 13.69 -9.58
N ILE A 119 20.81 14.50 -10.37
CA ILE A 119 19.37 14.34 -10.57
C ILE A 119 19.07 12.97 -11.22
N LEU A 120 19.85 12.58 -12.23
CA LEU A 120 19.76 11.28 -12.89
C LEU A 120 20.01 10.12 -11.92
N ILE A 121 21.09 10.18 -11.13
CA ILE A 121 21.40 9.16 -10.11
C ILE A 121 20.25 9.06 -9.09
N ALA A 122 19.69 10.20 -8.66
CA ALA A 122 18.58 10.23 -7.73
C ALA A 122 17.30 9.60 -8.32
N ALA A 123 17.04 9.84 -9.62
CA ALA A 123 15.87 9.30 -10.32
C ALA A 123 15.97 7.79 -10.60
N PHE A 124 17.15 7.29 -10.96
CA PHE A 124 17.36 5.89 -11.35
C PHE A 124 17.76 4.96 -10.19
N SER A 125 18.22 5.48 -9.06
CA SER A 125 18.66 4.64 -7.95
C SER A 125 17.51 4.04 -7.14
N THR A 126 17.53 2.73 -7.00
CA THR A 126 16.49 1.94 -6.34
C THR A 126 16.73 1.75 -4.84
N SER A 127 17.93 2.05 -4.33
CA SER A 127 18.33 1.84 -2.93
C SER A 127 19.13 3.00 -2.37
N LEU A 128 18.86 3.39 -1.11
CA LEU A 128 19.61 4.45 -0.41
C LEU A 128 21.12 4.19 -0.44
N LYS A 129 21.54 2.93 -0.21
CA LYS A 129 22.96 2.56 -0.16
C LYS A 129 23.65 2.77 -1.51
N GLN A 130 22.97 2.45 -2.60
CA GLN A 130 23.50 2.65 -3.96
C GLN A 130 23.59 4.13 -4.30
N LEU A 131 22.58 4.92 -3.92
CA LEU A 131 22.54 6.35 -4.15
C LEU A 131 23.66 7.09 -3.40
N ILE A 132 23.84 6.78 -2.11
CA ILE A 132 24.95 7.33 -1.31
C ILE A 132 26.29 6.95 -1.95
N GLY A 133 26.49 5.68 -2.30
CA GLY A 133 27.72 5.23 -2.95
C GLY A 133 28.04 5.97 -4.25
N LEU A 134 27.05 6.10 -5.15
CA LEU A 134 27.21 6.82 -6.42
C LEU A 134 27.46 8.31 -6.22
N SER A 135 26.83 8.95 -5.23
CA SER A 135 27.05 10.36 -4.92
C SER A 135 28.44 10.64 -4.35
N VAL A 136 28.97 9.74 -3.52
CA VAL A 136 30.36 9.83 -3.01
C VAL A 136 31.35 9.69 -4.15
N ILE A 137 31.13 8.73 -5.06
CA ILE A 137 31.97 8.52 -6.25
C ILE A 137 31.96 9.77 -7.14
N LEU A 138 30.79 10.35 -7.38
CA LEU A 138 30.67 11.56 -8.18
C LEU A 138 31.36 12.77 -7.52
N CYS A 139 31.19 12.96 -6.22
CA CYS A 139 31.86 14.02 -5.47
C CYS A 139 33.39 13.84 -5.49
N ALA A 140 33.87 12.61 -5.36
CA ALA A 140 35.30 12.29 -5.45
C ALA A 140 35.83 12.56 -6.86
N ALA A 141 35.12 12.14 -7.91
CA ALA A 141 35.48 12.39 -9.31
C ALA A 141 35.54 13.90 -9.62
N TYR A 142 34.55 14.67 -9.15
CA TYR A 142 34.54 16.12 -9.30
C TYR A 142 35.69 16.79 -8.53
N GLY A 143 35.98 16.34 -7.31
CA GLY A 143 37.11 16.82 -6.52
C GLY A 143 38.46 16.58 -7.20
N VAL A 144 38.63 15.43 -7.87
CA VAL A 144 39.84 15.11 -8.65
C VAL A 144 39.94 16.00 -9.89
N LEU A 145 38.86 16.19 -10.65
CA LEU A 145 38.83 17.11 -11.80
C LEU A 145 39.20 18.54 -11.38
N LEU A 146 38.66 19.02 -10.26
CA LEU A 146 38.98 20.33 -9.72
C LEU A 146 40.47 20.44 -9.32
N ALA A 147 41.01 19.42 -8.64
CA ALA A 147 42.42 19.40 -8.23
C ALA A 147 43.38 19.42 -9.43
N LEU A 148 43.01 18.78 -10.53
CA LEU A 148 43.77 18.82 -11.78
C LEU A 148 43.64 20.19 -12.48
N GLY A 149 42.45 20.78 -12.52
CA GLY A 149 42.20 22.10 -13.13
C GLY A 149 42.86 23.26 -12.38
N VAL A 150 42.90 23.21 -11.04
CA VAL A 150 43.60 24.22 -10.21
C VAL A 150 45.11 24.19 -10.44
N LYS A 151 45.67 23.01 -10.72
CA LYS A 151 47.10 22.83 -10.99
C LYS A 151 47.54 23.50 -12.30
N GLU A 152 46.63 23.67 -13.26
CA GLU A 152 46.88 24.37 -14.53
C GLU A 152 46.57 25.87 -14.48
N SER A 153 45.54 26.28 -13.75
CA SER A 153 45.01 27.66 -13.80
C SER A 153 45.45 28.58 -12.64
N GLY A 154 45.99 28.03 -11.54
CA GLY A 154 46.61 28.81 -10.45
C GLY A 154 45.67 29.70 -9.62
N SER A 155 44.37 29.74 -9.93
CA SER A 155 43.37 30.55 -9.21
C SER A 155 42.24 29.65 -8.70
N LEU A 156 41.95 29.75 -7.40
CA LEU A 156 40.75 29.18 -6.80
C LEU A 156 39.61 30.18 -6.97
N SER A 157 38.74 30.00 -7.97
CA SER A 157 37.47 30.74 -7.99
C SER A 157 36.62 30.28 -6.81
N GLU A 158 36.26 31.22 -5.92
CA GLU A 158 35.54 31.01 -4.66
C GLU A 158 34.20 30.27 -4.85
N SER A 159 33.67 30.29 -6.08
CA SER A 159 32.45 29.61 -6.48
C SER A 159 32.54 28.07 -6.54
N HIS A 160 33.75 27.47 -6.52
CA HIS A 160 33.93 26.01 -6.64
C HIS A 160 33.92 25.25 -5.29
N LEU A 161 34.29 25.90 -4.17
CA LEU A 161 34.42 25.23 -2.87
C LEU A 161 33.09 24.82 -2.22
N LEU A 162 32.00 25.56 -2.49
CA LEU A 162 30.67 25.29 -1.93
C LEU A 162 29.89 24.18 -2.67
N ARG A 163 30.42 23.68 -3.80
CA ARG A 163 29.72 22.71 -4.68
C ARG A 163 29.76 21.28 -4.15
N ILE A 164 30.89 20.87 -3.56
CA ILE A 164 31.09 19.51 -3.03
C ILE A 164 30.15 19.23 -1.84
N PRO A 165 30.02 20.13 -0.83
CA PRO A 165 29.06 19.93 0.26
C PRO A 165 27.61 19.91 -0.25
N MET A 166 27.29 20.73 -1.24
CA MET A 166 25.92 20.92 -1.71
C MET A 166 25.38 19.74 -2.54
N LEU A 167 26.21 19.16 -3.42
CA LEU A 167 25.87 17.93 -4.15
C LEU A 167 25.72 16.74 -3.19
N PHE A 168 26.56 16.67 -2.16
CA PHE A 168 26.47 15.64 -1.14
C PHE A 168 25.19 15.76 -0.30
N ILE A 169 24.83 16.99 0.12
CA ILE A 169 23.59 17.22 0.87
C ILE A 169 22.36 16.90 0.00
N MET A 170 22.34 17.31 -1.27
CA MET A 170 21.25 16.97 -2.18
C MET A 170 21.10 15.46 -2.38
N ALA A 171 22.19 14.76 -2.68
CA ALA A 171 22.13 13.32 -2.87
C ALA A 171 21.67 12.60 -1.60
N THR A 172 22.27 12.89 -0.45
CA THR A 172 21.91 12.24 0.82
C THR A 172 20.43 12.51 1.16
N PHE A 173 19.94 13.72 0.88
CA PHE A 173 18.57 14.10 1.15
C PHE A 173 17.56 13.43 0.21
N TYR A 174 17.79 13.47 -1.10
CA TYR A 174 16.94 12.78 -2.09
C TYR A 174 16.90 11.27 -1.85
N GLY A 175 18.03 10.68 -1.45
CA GLY A 175 18.09 9.27 -1.07
C GLY A 175 17.18 8.92 0.11
N VAL A 176 17.30 9.67 1.21
CA VAL A 176 16.53 9.42 2.44
C VAL A 176 15.04 9.67 2.19
N PHE A 177 14.70 10.69 1.41
CA PHE A 177 13.32 10.99 1.04
C PHE A 177 12.71 9.88 0.18
N ALA A 178 13.41 9.44 -0.86
CA ALA A 178 12.98 8.35 -1.72
C ALA A 178 12.85 7.02 -0.96
N GLU A 179 13.75 6.75 0.00
CA GLU A 179 13.63 5.56 0.87
C GLU A 179 12.42 5.64 1.80
N LYS A 180 12.13 6.81 2.38
CA LYS A 180 10.96 6.99 3.24
C LYS A 180 9.66 6.75 2.50
N VAL A 181 9.54 7.28 1.27
CA VAL A 181 8.38 7.04 0.39
C VAL A 181 8.28 5.57 -0.02
N ARG A 182 9.41 4.92 -0.38
CA ARG A 182 9.43 3.49 -0.73
C ARG A 182 9.01 2.60 0.44
N ARG A 183 9.42 2.94 1.67
CA ARG A 183 9.10 2.17 2.87
C ARG A 183 7.62 2.22 3.21
N GLU A 184 6.99 3.39 3.12
CA GLU A 184 5.53 3.51 3.29
C GLU A 184 4.76 2.71 2.23
N ARG A 185 5.22 2.71 0.98
CA ARG A 185 4.58 1.92 -0.09
C ARG A 185 4.68 0.41 0.18
N HIS A 186 5.83 -0.07 0.65
CA HIS A 186 6.02 -1.49 0.97
C HIS A 186 5.07 -1.96 2.06
N SER A 187 4.93 -1.18 3.15
CA SER A 187 4.00 -1.52 4.24
C SER A 187 2.53 -1.53 3.79
N LYS A 188 2.13 -0.63 2.88
CA LYS A 188 0.77 -0.65 2.31
C LYS A 188 0.51 -1.88 1.45
N VAL A 189 1.47 -2.28 0.62
CA VAL A 189 1.34 -3.48 -0.23
C VAL A 189 1.25 -4.74 0.63
N GLU A 190 2.11 -4.87 1.64
CA GLU A 190 2.10 -6.00 2.57
C GLU A 190 0.76 -6.11 3.32
N LEU A 191 0.17 -4.98 3.73
CA LEU A 191 -1.15 -4.95 4.36
C LEU A 191 -2.27 -5.36 3.37
N ILE A 192 -2.19 -4.95 2.11
CA ILE A 192 -3.16 -5.32 1.08
C ILE A 192 -3.11 -6.83 0.81
N ASP A 193 -1.92 -7.39 0.68
CA ASP A 193 -1.73 -8.83 0.48
C ASP A 193 -2.23 -9.63 1.69
N TYR A 194 -1.97 -9.14 2.91
CA TYR A 194 -2.50 -9.73 4.14
C TYR A 194 -4.03 -9.72 4.19
N VAL A 195 -4.67 -8.59 3.87
CA VAL A 195 -6.14 -8.47 3.82
C VAL A 195 -6.72 -9.39 2.74
N ALA A 196 -6.07 -9.50 1.58
CA ALA A 196 -6.50 -10.40 0.51
C ALA A 196 -6.46 -11.87 0.96
N ALA A 197 -5.41 -12.28 1.66
CA ALA A 197 -5.28 -13.62 2.22
C ALA A 197 -6.37 -13.93 3.26
N LEU A 198 -6.65 -12.99 4.17
CA LEU A 198 -7.73 -13.14 5.17
C LEU A 198 -9.10 -13.32 4.52
N LYS A 199 -9.40 -12.51 3.50
CA LYS A 199 -10.68 -12.58 2.78
C LYS A 199 -10.86 -13.91 2.04
N GLN A 200 -9.77 -14.48 1.52
CA GLN A 200 -9.80 -15.79 0.88
C GLN A 200 -10.09 -16.90 1.90
N ALA A 201 -9.46 -16.86 3.08
CA ALA A 201 -9.71 -17.81 4.16
C ALA A 201 -11.14 -17.72 4.71
N GLU A 202 -11.69 -16.51 4.83
CA GLU A 202 -13.09 -16.29 5.20
C GLU A 202 -14.05 -16.96 4.20
N LYS A 203 -13.82 -16.74 2.90
CA LYS A 203 -14.65 -17.33 1.82
C LYS A 203 -14.56 -18.86 1.81
N GLU A 204 -13.38 -19.42 2.04
CA GLU A 204 -13.19 -20.87 2.15
C GLU A 204 -13.97 -21.43 3.34
N ARG A 205 -13.87 -20.78 4.50
CA ARG A 205 -14.64 -21.14 5.70
C ARG A 205 -16.15 -21.10 5.45
N GLU A 206 -16.66 -20.06 4.80
CA GLU A 206 -18.09 -19.97 4.44
C GLU A 206 -18.52 -21.10 3.51
N SER A 207 -17.68 -21.46 2.55
CA SER A 207 -17.97 -22.56 1.61
C SER A 207 -18.04 -23.91 2.33
N LEU A 208 -17.13 -24.17 3.27
CA LEU A 208 -17.13 -25.37 4.09
C LEU A 208 -18.37 -25.42 5.00
N ILE A 209 -18.76 -24.29 5.60
CA ILE A 209 -19.99 -24.22 6.41
C ILE A 209 -21.21 -24.61 5.57
N ARG A 210 -21.31 -24.10 4.32
CA ARG A 210 -22.42 -24.48 3.42
C ARG A 210 -22.40 -25.97 3.08
N GLN A 211 -21.22 -26.53 2.76
CA GLN A 211 -21.10 -27.96 2.48
C GLN A 211 -21.50 -28.82 3.68
N LEU A 212 -21.11 -28.42 4.89
CA LEU A 212 -21.49 -29.10 6.13
C LEU A 212 -23.01 -29.01 6.36
N GLN A 213 -23.62 -27.84 6.14
CA GLN A 213 -25.07 -27.67 6.25
C GLN A 213 -25.84 -28.51 5.22
N ASP A 214 -25.37 -28.57 3.98
CA ASP A 214 -25.96 -29.41 2.92
C ASP A 214 -25.83 -30.90 3.24
N ALA A 215 -24.66 -31.33 3.73
CA ALA A 215 -24.44 -32.71 4.16
C ALA A 215 -25.37 -33.08 5.33
N LEU A 216 -25.50 -32.20 6.34
CA LEU A 216 -26.43 -32.39 7.44
C LEU A 216 -27.89 -32.49 6.96
N THR A 217 -28.28 -31.67 5.98
CA THR A 217 -29.63 -31.70 5.40
C THR A 217 -29.87 -33.02 4.68
N LYS A 218 -28.91 -33.50 3.88
CA LYS A 218 -29.00 -34.81 3.20
C LYS A 218 -29.11 -35.97 4.19
N VAL A 219 -28.34 -35.95 5.28
CA VAL A 219 -28.44 -36.96 6.34
C VAL A 219 -29.82 -36.95 6.99
N LYS A 220 -30.38 -35.78 7.31
CA LYS A 220 -31.74 -35.66 7.86
C LYS A 220 -32.80 -36.22 6.91
N VAL A 221 -32.69 -35.96 5.61
CA VAL A 221 -33.62 -36.51 4.61
C VAL A 221 -33.50 -38.03 4.52
N LEU A 222 -32.28 -38.58 4.50
CA LEU A 222 -32.04 -40.02 4.46
C LEU A 222 -32.55 -40.73 5.72
N GLN A 223 -32.41 -40.10 6.89
CA GLN A 223 -32.99 -40.60 8.14
C GLN A 223 -34.53 -40.59 8.14
N GLY A 224 -35.16 -39.77 7.30
CA GLY A 224 -36.62 -39.73 7.15
C GLY A 224 -37.20 -40.85 6.26
N ILE A 225 -36.38 -41.64 5.58
CA ILE A 225 -36.84 -42.75 4.74
C ILE A 225 -37.00 -44.00 5.61
N LEU A 226 -38.25 -44.29 5.98
CA LEU A 226 -38.59 -45.49 6.73
C LEU A 226 -38.78 -46.67 5.77
N PRO A 227 -37.94 -47.73 5.83
CA PRO A 227 -38.10 -48.90 4.97
C PRO A 227 -39.34 -49.69 5.41
N ILE A 228 -40.39 -49.66 4.59
CA ILE A 228 -41.67 -50.33 4.86
C ILE A 228 -41.76 -51.63 4.04
N CYS A 229 -42.22 -52.72 4.67
CA CYS A 229 -42.47 -53.97 3.98
C CYS A 229 -43.61 -53.80 2.96
N ALA A 230 -43.35 -54.11 1.68
CA ALA A 230 -44.33 -53.95 0.61
C ALA A 230 -45.63 -54.74 0.85
N ARG A 231 -45.55 -55.89 1.54
CA ARG A 231 -46.67 -56.79 1.79
C ARG A 231 -47.46 -56.45 3.05
N CYS A 232 -46.80 -56.35 4.20
CA CYS A 232 -47.48 -56.21 5.50
C CYS A 232 -47.35 -54.82 6.14
N LYS A 233 -46.69 -53.86 5.47
CA LYS A 233 -46.53 -52.46 5.90
C LYS A 233 -45.80 -52.23 7.23
N LYS A 234 -45.16 -53.25 7.79
CA LYS A 234 -44.23 -53.10 8.92
C LYS A 234 -43.03 -52.23 8.55
N ILE A 235 -42.52 -51.44 9.49
CA ILE A 235 -41.31 -50.62 9.34
C ILE A 235 -40.12 -51.42 9.86
N ARG A 236 -39.00 -51.42 9.12
CA ARG A 236 -37.73 -51.98 9.58
C ARG A 236 -36.91 -50.90 10.28
N ASP A 237 -36.42 -51.21 11.48
CA ASP A 237 -35.58 -50.29 12.25
C ASP A 237 -34.09 -50.35 11.86
N GLY A 238 -33.27 -49.54 12.52
CA GLY A 238 -31.82 -49.50 12.29
C GLY A 238 -31.06 -50.77 12.72
N LYS A 239 -31.67 -51.65 13.52
CA LYS A 239 -31.10 -52.94 13.96
C LYS A 239 -31.48 -54.08 13.02
N GLY A 240 -32.50 -53.89 12.20
CA GLY A 240 -32.99 -54.87 11.22
C GLY A 240 -34.31 -55.54 11.60
N ASP A 241 -34.90 -55.18 12.74
CA ASP A 241 -36.14 -55.76 13.23
C ASP A 241 -37.37 -55.09 12.60
N TRP A 242 -38.48 -55.83 12.50
CA TRP A 242 -39.72 -55.38 11.83
C TRP A 242 -40.84 -55.08 12.83
N HIS A 243 -41.25 -53.82 12.90
CA HIS A 243 -42.26 -53.32 13.83
C HIS A 243 -43.56 -52.92 13.11
N ALA A 244 -44.69 -53.01 13.81
CA ALA A 244 -45.93 -52.40 13.32
C ALA A 244 -45.74 -50.88 13.19
N MET A 245 -46.37 -50.28 12.17
CA MET A 245 -46.15 -48.87 11.82
C MET A 245 -46.52 -47.93 12.98
N GLU A 246 -47.63 -48.20 13.63
CA GLU A 246 -48.18 -47.43 14.73
C GLU A 246 -47.26 -47.48 15.95
N SER A 247 -46.75 -48.67 16.29
CA SER A 247 -45.79 -48.85 17.39
C SER A 247 -44.49 -48.10 17.12
N TYR A 248 -43.96 -48.23 15.91
CA TYR A 248 -42.71 -47.60 15.53
C TYR A 248 -42.79 -46.06 15.58
N ILE A 249 -43.86 -45.47 15.00
CA ILE A 249 -44.04 -44.02 14.97
C ILE A 249 -44.30 -43.46 16.37
N ARG A 250 -45.09 -44.14 17.21
CA ARG A 250 -45.34 -43.71 18.59
C ARG A 250 -44.07 -43.72 19.45
N GLU A 251 -43.14 -44.64 19.20
CA GLU A 251 -41.87 -44.72 19.94
C GLU A 251 -40.83 -43.68 19.44
N HIS A 252 -40.92 -43.25 18.19
CA HIS A 252 -39.92 -42.39 17.54
C HIS A 252 -40.43 -40.96 17.23
N SER A 253 -41.63 -40.59 17.69
CA SER A 253 -42.20 -39.25 17.52
C SER A 253 -43.23 -38.93 18.60
N ASP A 254 -43.60 -37.66 18.75
CA ASP A 254 -44.66 -37.21 19.67
C ASP A 254 -46.10 -37.47 19.13
N ALA A 255 -46.27 -38.39 18.17
CA ALA A 255 -47.56 -38.66 17.55
C ALA A 255 -48.35 -39.77 18.26
N ASP A 256 -49.62 -39.49 18.56
CA ASP A 256 -50.58 -40.47 19.06
C ASP A 256 -51.59 -40.89 17.98
N PHE A 257 -52.00 -42.17 18.04
CA PHE A 257 -52.94 -42.76 17.09
C PHE A 257 -54.30 -43.00 17.72
N THR A 258 -55.35 -42.50 17.07
CA THR A 258 -56.75 -42.80 17.35
C THR A 258 -57.35 -43.64 16.23
N HIS A 259 -58.40 -44.41 16.54
CA HIS A 259 -59.10 -45.20 15.53
C HIS A 259 -60.24 -44.39 14.91
N GLY A 260 -60.31 -44.40 13.58
CA GLY A 260 -61.39 -43.81 12.80
C GLY A 260 -61.61 -44.62 11.52
N VAL A 261 -62.77 -44.45 10.89
CA VAL A 261 -63.10 -45.10 9.62
C VAL A 261 -63.24 -44.01 8.56
N CYS A 262 -62.46 -44.07 7.48
CA CYS A 262 -62.60 -43.11 6.40
C CYS A 262 -63.91 -43.33 5.62
N PRO A 263 -64.45 -42.32 4.93
CA PRO A 263 -65.70 -42.44 4.18
C PRO A 263 -65.71 -43.60 3.18
N GLU A 264 -64.60 -43.85 2.49
CA GLU A 264 -64.49 -44.96 1.53
C GLU A 264 -64.69 -46.33 2.21
N CYS A 265 -64.05 -46.55 3.36
CA CYS A 265 -64.18 -47.78 4.14
C CYS A 265 -65.56 -47.90 4.76
N LEU A 266 -66.15 -46.77 5.20
CA LEU A 266 -67.50 -46.73 5.74
C LEU A 266 -68.51 -47.18 4.69
N ASN A 267 -68.45 -46.63 3.47
CA ASN A 267 -69.34 -46.98 2.37
C ASN A 267 -69.23 -48.46 1.98
N LYS A 268 -68.02 -49.03 2.08
CA LYS A 268 -67.77 -50.42 1.69
C LYS A 268 -68.18 -51.44 2.76
N LEU A 269 -67.94 -51.13 4.03
CA LEU A 269 -68.23 -52.03 5.15
C LEU A 269 -69.63 -51.83 5.73
N TYR A 270 -70.16 -50.61 5.63
CA TYR A 270 -71.43 -50.16 6.20
C TYR A 270 -72.23 -49.27 5.22
N PRO A 271 -72.57 -49.76 4.02
CA PRO A 271 -73.25 -48.96 2.98
C PRO A 271 -74.61 -48.38 3.41
N GLY A 272 -75.23 -48.88 4.48
CA GLY A 272 -76.49 -48.34 5.03
C GLY A 272 -76.31 -47.22 6.05
N TYR A 273 -75.07 -46.87 6.42
CA TYR A 273 -74.73 -45.81 7.38
C TYR A 273 -73.86 -44.72 6.74
N SER A 274 -73.69 -44.77 5.42
CA SER A 274 -73.00 -43.74 4.63
C SER A 274 -74.02 -42.76 4.02
N GLU A 275 -74.31 -41.67 4.72
CA GLU A 275 -75.03 -40.50 4.17
C GLU A 275 -74.04 -39.39 3.79
#